data_AF-A0A936C1X0-F1
#
_entry.id   AF-A0A936C1X0-F1
#
_cell.length_a   1.000
_cell.length_b   1.000
_cell.length_c   1.000
_cell.angle_alpha   90.00
_cell.angle_beta   90.00
_cell.angle_gamma   90.00
#
_symmetry.space_group_name_H-M   'P 1'
#
loop_
_entity.id
_entity.type
_entity.pdbx_description
1 polymer ?
#
loop_
_entity_poly.entity_id
_entity_poly.type
_entity_poly.pdbx_seq_one_letter_code
_entity_poly.pdbx_strand_id
1 'polypeptide(L)' 'MLEDLAPPFIKISGKTFRLAPGSRFRDRDNRILVPVSAPRSGKIAFTLDQLGQVLGIWLLTPSEIAVFEARDTAR' A
#
# COMPACT_ATOMS: atom_id res chain seq x y z
N MET A 1 -0.08 5.82 4.79
CA MET A 1 -0.83 6.59 3.77
C MET A 1 0.04 6.69 2.54
N LEU A 2 -0.49 6.36 1.36
CA LEU A 2 0.16 6.56 0.08
C LEU A 2 0.14 8.06 -0.27
N GLU A 3 1.27 8.58 -0.70
CA GLU A 3 1.43 9.99 -1.10
C GLU A 3 1.90 10.13 -2.55
N ASP A 4 2.77 9.22 -2.99
CA ASP A 4 3.27 9.23 -4.36
C ASP A 4 3.62 7.81 -4.83
N LEU A 5 3.42 7.58 -6.13
CA LEU A 5 3.70 6.32 -6.80
C LEU A 5 4.44 6.61 -8.11
N ALA A 6 5.77 6.45 -8.07
CA ALA A 6 6.67 6.67 -9.19
C ALA A 6 7.59 5.45 -9.33
N PRO A 7 7.13 4.38 -10.01
CA PRO A 7 7.88 3.13 -10.10
C PRO A 7 9.33 3.37 -10.59
N PRO A 8 10.34 2.75 -9.95
CA PRO A 8 10.23 1.66 -8.98
C PRO A 8 10.09 2.11 -7.51
N PHE A 9 9.81 3.38 -7.24
CA PHE A 9 9.68 3.92 -5.88
C PHE A 9 8.22 4.22 -5.52
N ILE A 10 7.94 4.15 -4.23
CA ILE A 10 6.62 4.47 -3.64
C ILE A 10 6.84 5.23 -2.34
N LYS A 11 6.08 6.31 -2.14
CA LYS A 11 6.15 7.12 -0.92
C LYS A 11 4.94 6.83 -0.04
N ILE A 12 5.22 6.30 1.15
CA ILE A 12 4.20 5.86 2.13
C ILE A 12 4.52 6.50 3.48
N SER A 13 3.61 7.33 3.99
CA SER A 13 3.68 8.00 5.29
C SER A 13 5.03 8.71 5.53
N GLY A 14 5.48 9.50 4.57
CA GLY A 14 6.72 10.27 4.58
C GLY A 14 7.97 9.48 4.23
N LYS A 15 7.89 8.14 4.16
CA LYS A 15 9.02 7.26 3.85
C LYS A 15 8.97 6.77 2.41
N THR A 16 10.10 6.88 1.72
CA THR A 16 10.27 6.32 0.38
C THR A 16 10.69 4.86 0.50
N PHE A 17 9.92 3.97 -0.12
CA PHE A 17 10.22 2.56 -0.26
C PHE A 17 10.44 2.20 -1.72
N ARG A 18 11.14 1.09 -1.97
CA ARG A 18 11.29 0.51 -3.29
C ARG A 18 10.25 -0.58 -3.51
N LEU A 19 9.65 -0.63 -4.69
CA LEU A 19 8.79 -1.71 -5.12
C LEU A 19 9.63 -2.94 -5.46
N ALA A 20 9.22 -4.10 -4.93
CA ALA A 20 9.82 -5.39 -5.26
C ALA A 20 9.54 -5.77 -6.72
N PRO A 21 10.43 -6.53 -7.37
CA PRO A 21 10.12 -7.14 -8.67
C PRO A 21 8.91 -8.08 -8.52
N GLY A 22 7.80 -7.75 -9.17
CA GLY A 22 6.54 -8.47 -9.05
C GLY A 22 5.56 -7.91 -8.01
N SER A 23 5.74 -6.66 -7.55
CA SER A 23 4.78 -5.99 -6.68
C SER A 23 3.35 -6.06 -7.22
N ARG A 24 2.40 -6.38 -6.35
CA ARG A 24 0.98 -6.48 -6.71
C ARG A 24 0.19 -5.37 -6.05
N PHE A 25 -0.47 -4.56 -6.87
CA PHE A 25 -1.44 -3.57 -6.42
C PHE A 25 -2.81 -4.20 -6.41
N ARG A 26 -3.53 -4.05 -5.29
CA ARG A 26 -4.90 -4.53 -5.15
C ARG A 26 -5.84 -3.40 -4.75
N ASP A 27 -7.01 -3.38 -5.37
CA ASP A 27 -8.12 -2.51 -4.99
C ASP A 27 -8.75 -2.97 -3.66
N ARG A 28 -9.68 -2.15 -3.17
CA ARG A 28 -10.65 -2.42 -2.11
C ARG A 28 -11.42 -3.72 -2.31
N ASP A 29 -11.71 -4.08 -3.55
CA ASP A 29 -12.34 -5.37 -3.90
C ASP A 29 -11.31 -6.52 -4.07
N ASN A 30 -10.07 -6.33 -3.60
CA ASN A 30 -8.96 -7.28 -3.72
C ASN A 30 -8.60 -7.68 -5.18
N ARG A 31 -9.03 -6.87 -6.15
CA ARG A 31 -8.75 -7.05 -7.59
C ARG A 31 -7.36 -6.52 -7.93
N ILE A 32 -6.64 -7.18 -8.83
CA ILE A 32 -5.33 -6.71 -9.29
C ILE A 32 -5.52 -5.41 -10.08
N LEU A 33 -4.93 -4.34 -9.58
CA LEU A 33 -4.86 -3.04 -10.26
C LEU A 33 -3.54 -2.91 -11.00
N VAL A 34 -3.60 -2.33 -12.20
CA VAL A 34 -2.40 -1.87 -12.88
C VAL A 34 -1.88 -0.60 -12.19
N PRO A 35 -0.55 -0.42 -12.03
CA PRO A 35 0.02 0.71 -11.29
C PRO A 35 -0.43 2.09 -11.82
N VAL A 36 -0.70 2.20 -13.12
CA VAL A 36 -1.15 3.45 -13.76
C VAL A 36 -2.56 3.88 -13.34
N SER A 37 -3.39 2.93 -12.92
CA SER A 37 -4.77 3.16 -12.46
C SER A 37 -4.88 3.17 -10.94
N ALA A 38 -3.79 2.88 -10.23
CA ALA A 38 -3.77 2.94 -8.78
C ALA A 38 -3.91 4.41 -8.34
N PRO A 39 -4.75 4.69 -7.32
CA PRO A 39 -4.84 6.03 -6.78
C PRO A 39 -3.48 6.47 -6.24
N ARG A 40 -3.08 7.71 -6.54
CA ARG A 40 -1.80 8.28 -6.10
C ARG A 40 -1.80 8.71 -4.64
N SER A 41 -2.96 8.70 -4.00
CA SER A 41 -3.12 9.02 -2.58
C SER A 41 -4.20 8.18 -1.94
N GLY A 42 -4.03 7.84 -0.65
CA GLY A 42 -5.03 7.10 0.12
C GLY A 42 -4.43 6.27 1.24
N LYS A 43 -5.28 5.72 2.12
CA LYS A 43 -4.82 4.75 3.12
C LYS A 43 -4.65 3.39 2.46
N ILE A 44 -3.48 2.81 2.68
CA ILE A 44 -3.08 1.53 2.12
C ILE A 44 -2.53 0.64 3.23
N ALA A 45 -2.70 -0.66 3.08
CA ALA A 45 -1.89 -1.66 3.76
C ALA A 45 -0.81 -2.13 2.79
N PHE A 46 0.38 -2.41 3.32
CA PHE A 46 1.48 -2.92 2.50
C PHE A 46 2.27 -3.99 3.23
N THR A 47 2.89 -4.89 2.48
CA THR A 47 3.82 -5.90 2.99
C THR A 47 5.19 -5.68 2.39
N LEU A 48 6.22 -5.94 3.20
CA LEU A 48 7.61 -5.91 2.78
C LEU A 48 8.12 -7.33 2.52
N ASP A 49 9.03 -7.48 1.58
CA ASP A 49 9.79 -8.70 1.36
C ASP A 49 11.01 -8.80 2.30
N GLN A 50 11.80 -9.86 2.15
CA GLN A 50 13.00 -10.10 2.96
C GLN A 50 14.10 -9.04 2.76
N LEU A 51 14.04 -8.26 1.68
CA LEU A 51 14.98 -7.18 1.37
C LEU A 51 14.41 -5.80 1.78
N GLY A 52 13.24 -5.76 2.42
CA GLY A 52 12.57 -4.52 2.82
C GLY A 52 11.89 -3.78 1.66
N GLN A 53 11.67 -4.44 0.53
CA GLN A 53 10.98 -3.89 -0.64
C GLN A 53 9.48 -4.18 -0.55
N VAL A 54 8.65 -3.28 -1.07
CA VAL A 54 7.19 -3.42 -1.01
C VAL A 54 6.73 -4.46 -2.00
N LEU A 55 6.17 -5.57 -1.52
CA LEU A 55 5.71 -6.69 -2.34
C LEU A 55 4.20 -6.64 -2.61
N GLY A 56 3.41 -6.37 -1.58
CA GLY A 56 1.95 -6.29 -1.71
C GLY A 56 1.45 -4.91 -1.28
N ILE A 57 0.55 -4.34 -2.07
CA ILE A 57 -0.15 -3.09 -1.76
C ILE A 57 -1.65 -3.35 -1.85
N TRP A 58 -2.39 -2.98 -0.81
CA TRP A 58 -3.84 -3.06 -0.74
C TRP A 58 -4.42 -1.69 -0.46
N LEU A 59 -5.34 -1.24 -1.30
CA LEU A 59 -6.13 -0.04 -1.04
C LEU A 59 -7.22 -0.37 -0.03
N LEU A 60 -7.23 0.34 1.11
CA LEU A 60 -8.20 0.06 2.15
C LEU A 60 -9.51 0.82 1.92
N THR A 61 -10.61 0.16 2.24
CA THR A 61 -11.93 0.80 2.41
C THR A 61 -11.99 1.60 3.72
N PRO A 62 -12.92 2.57 3.85
CA PRO A 62 -13.17 3.27 5.11
C PRO A 62 -13.40 2.33 6.30
N SER A 63 -14.11 1.21 6.09
CA SER A 63 -14.37 0.22 7.13
C SER A 63 -13.11 -0.53 7.55
N GLU A 64 -12.25 -0.93 6.60
CA GLU A 64 -10.98 -1.60 6.91
C GLU A 64 -9.98 -0.67 7.58
N ILE A 65 -9.99 0.61 7.22
CA ILE A 65 -9.19 1.65 7.89
C ILE A 65 -9.52 1.69 9.38
N ALA A 66 -10.81 1.71 9.73
CA ALA A 66 -11.24 1.74 11.12
C ALA A 66 -10.78 0.49 11.90
N VAL A 67 -10.81 -0.69 11.25
CA VAL A 67 -10.29 -1.94 11.84
C VAL A 67 -8.77 -1.88 12.02
N PHE A 68 -8.03 -1.34 11.05
CA PHE A 68 -6.58 -1.19 11.16
C PHE A 68 -6.18 -0.19 12.25
N GLU A 69 -6.86 0.94 12.35
CA GLU A 69 -6.60 1.95 13.39
C GLU A 69 -6.95 1.42 14.79
N ALA A 70 -8.04 0.65 14.90
CA ALA A 70 -8.39 -0.03 16.15
C ALA A 70 -7.33 -1.06 16.57
N ARG A 71 -6.69 -1.74 15.61
CA ARG A 71 -5.59 -2.70 15.88
C ARG A 71 -4.27 -2.00 16.23
N ASP A 72 -3.98 -0.87 15.60
CA ASP A 72 -2.77 -0.06 15.88
C ASP A 72 -2.86 0.55 17.29
N THR A 73 -4.04 1.01 17.71
CA THR A 73 -4.27 1.55 19.05
C THR A 73 -4.19 0.50 20.17
N ALA A 74 -4.37 -0.78 19.83
CA ALA A 74 -4.33 -1.90 20.78
C ALA A 74 -2.91 -2.47 20.99
N ARG A 75 -1.88 -1.87 20.39
CA ARG A 75 -0.48 -2.34 20.45
C ARG A 75 0.42 -1.33 21.19
#